data_AF-A0A3B0YVI1-F1
#
_entry.id   AF-A0A3B0YVI1-F1
#
_cell.length_a   1.000
_cell.length_b   1.000
_cell.length_c   1.000
_cell.angle_alpha   90.00
_cell.angle_beta   90.00
_cell.angle_gamma   90.00
#
_symmetry.space_group_name_H-M   'P 1'
#
loop_
_entity.id
_entity.type
_entity.pdbx_description
1 polymer ?
#
loop_
_entity_poly.entity_id
_entity_poly.type
_entity_poly.pdbx_seq_one_letter_code
_entity_poly.pdbx_strand_id
1 'polypeptide(L)'
;MRQVKNPQLHFGEVNISDIKINARSRDDIPAILRGLQYIYTHDAAREKVFSTLEAILDPSVSTEVGRPGMELWKIFVLATLKLGLNCDFDRLQELANQHGTLRHMLGHSGWEDTTTYKLQTIIDNVSKLKPSVLADINQVIVESGHEVAKKKPGEGLRTRCDSVVVKTDVHYPTDINVLWDAMRKIIELTGQ
;
A
#
# COMPACT_ATOMS: atom_id res chain seq x y z
N MET A 1 13.04 -17.89 -7.38
CA MET A 1 12.48 -18.20 -6.06
C MET A 1 11.80 -16.97 -5.46
N ARG A 2 10.48 -16.96 -5.30
CA ARG A 2 9.75 -15.92 -4.55
C ARG A 2 8.94 -16.60 -3.46
N GLN A 3 9.01 -16.05 -2.26
CA GLN A 3 8.33 -16.54 -1.08
C GLN A 3 7.49 -15.40 -0.49
N VAL A 4 6.48 -15.74 0.32
CA VAL A 4 5.63 -14.73 0.94
C VAL A 4 6.39 -13.93 2.00
N LYS A 5 6.99 -14.64 2.97
CA LYS A 5 7.90 -14.12 3.99
C LYS A 5 8.77 -15.27 4.48
N ASN A 6 10.02 -14.98 4.87
CA ASN A 6 10.85 -15.96 5.55
C ASN A 6 10.28 -16.25 6.96
N PRO A 7 9.93 -17.50 7.30
CA PRO A 7 9.39 -17.84 8.62
C PRO A 7 10.43 -17.70 9.74
N GLN A 8 11.72 -17.78 9.41
CA GLN A 8 12.80 -17.65 10.39
C GLN A 8 13.26 -16.20 10.50
N LEU A 9 13.26 -15.68 11.73
CA LEU A 9 13.81 -14.36 12.03
C LEU A 9 15.34 -14.40 11.98
N HIS A 10 15.94 -13.33 11.44
CA HIS A 10 17.37 -13.12 11.51
C HIS A 10 17.78 -12.57 12.87
N PHE A 11 19.07 -12.67 13.18
CA PHE A 11 19.59 -12.14 14.45
C PHE A 11 19.41 -10.62 14.50
N GLY A 12 18.77 -10.14 15.57
CA GLY A 12 18.41 -8.72 15.71
C GLY A 12 17.15 -8.30 14.95
N GLU A 13 16.48 -9.20 14.21
CA GLU A 13 15.16 -8.95 13.59
C GLU A 13 14.08 -8.83 14.69
N VAL A 14 13.28 -7.75 14.65
CA VAL A 14 12.15 -7.58 15.55
C VAL A 14 10.92 -8.25 14.95
N ASN A 15 10.19 -9.04 15.75
CA ASN A 15 8.93 -9.61 15.30
C ASN A 15 7.94 -8.48 14.96
N ILE A 16 7.19 -8.62 13.87
CA ILE A 16 6.21 -7.63 13.43
C ILE A 16 5.18 -7.33 14.52
N SER A 17 4.80 -8.32 15.34
CA SER A 17 3.90 -8.12 16.50
C SER A 17 4.47 -7.15 17.54
N ASP A 18 5.79 -7.08 17.66
CA ASP A 18 6.48 -6.39 18.76
C ASP A 18 6.99 -5.01 18.34
N ILE A 19 6.80 -4.61 17.07
CA ILE A 19 7.16 -3.30 16.56
C ILE A 19 6.38 -2.22 17.33
N LYS A 20 7.10 -1.35 18.03
CA LYS A 20 6.50 -0.22 18.76
C LYS A 20 6.17 0.92 17.81
N ILE A 21 4.88 1.19 17.63
CA ILE A 21 4.40 2.27 16.76
C ILE A 21 3.71 3.34 17.62
N ASN A 22 4.11 4.60 17.44
CA ASN A 22 3.55 5.70 18.22
C ASN A 22 2.07 5.93 17.85
N ALA A 23 1.19 5.60 18.78
CA ALA A 23 -0.24 5.71 18.58
C ALA A 23 -0.77 7.15 18.46
N ARG A 24 -0.02 8.12 18.99
CA ARG A 24 -0.36 9.55 19.01
C ARG A 24 0.22 10.33 17.83
N SER A 25 0.96 9.65 16.94
CA SER A 25 1.49 10.34 15.76
C SER A 25 0.33 10.86 14.91
N ARG A 26 0.49 12.09 14.42
CA ARG A 26 -0.41 12.71 13.45
C ARG A 26 0.00 12.43 12.01
N ASP A 27 1.18 11.86 11.82
CA ASP A 27 1.68 11.44 10.52
C ASP A 27 0.95 10.16 10.06
N ASP A 28 0.87 9.97 8.75
CA ASP A 28 0.15 8.89 8.11
C ASP A 28 0.91 7.56 8.20
N ILE A 29 2.25 7.60 8.18
CA ILE A 29 3.09 6.39 8.21
C ILE A 29 2.79 5.51 9.44
N PRO A 30 2.77 6.02 10.69
CA PRO A 30 2.43 5.21 11.86
C PRO A 30 1.00 4.65 11.85
N ALA A 31 0.05 5.31 11.19
CA ALA A 31 -1.31 4.78 11.04
C ALA A 31 -1.31 3.60 10.06
N ILE A 32 -0.66 3.74 8.91
CA ILE A 32 -0.52 2.67 7.90
C ILE A 32 0.21 1.46 8.49
N LEU A 33 1.33 1.68 9.17
CA LEU A 33 2.12 0.60 9.79
C LEU A 33 1.33 -0.15 10.87
N ARG A 34 0.45 0.53 11.63
CA ARG A 34 -0.44 -0.14 12.59
C ARG A 34 -1.47 -1.02 11.91
N GLY A 35 -2.04 -0.57 10.79
CA GLY A 35 -2.95 -1.39 9.98
C GLY A 35 -2.25 -2.66 9.48
N LEU A 36 -1.03 -2.52 8.95
CA LEU A 36 -0.21 -3.65 8.50
C LEU A 36 0.15 -4.61 9.66
N GLN A 37 0.50 -4.07 10.82
CA GLN A 37 0.76 -4.87 12.04
C GLN A 37 -0.49 -5.64 12.47
N TYR A 38 -1.67 -5.01 12.43
CA TYR A 38 -2.94 -5.68 12.74
C TYR A 38 -3.21 -6.85 11.78
N ILE A 39 -3.10 -6.62 10.47
CA ILE A 39 -3.30 -7.65 9.45
C ILE A 39 -2.35 -8.83 9.68
N TYR A 40 -1.08 -8.55 9.99
CA TYR A 40 -0.09 -9.59 10.21
C TYR A 40 -0.35 -10.41 11.49
N THR A 41 -0.87 -9.78 12.55
CA THR A 41 -1.12 -10.42 13.84
C THR A 41 -2.45 -11.16 13.91
N HIS A 42 -3.37 -10.92 12.96
CA HIS A 42 -4.64 -11.63 12.87
C HIS A 42 -4.55 -12.75 11.84
N ASP A 43 -4.52 -14.00 12.32
CA ASP A 43 -4.24 -15.17 11.48
C ASP A 43 -5.17 -15.28 10.26
N ALA A 44 -6.49 -15.12 10.44
CA ALA A 44 -7.45 -15.21 9.34
C ALA A 44 -7.26 -14.11 8.27
N ALA A 45 -6.90 -12.89 8.68
CA ALA A 45 -6.63 -11.79 7.76
C ALA A 45 -5.29 -12.00 7.05
N ARG A 46 -4.25 -12.41 7.79
CA ARG A 46 -2.92 -12.71 7.25
C ARG A 46 -3.00 -13.80 6.19
N GLU A 47 -3.68 -14.91 6.47
CA GLU A 47 -3.82 -16.03 5.53
C GLU A 47 -4.51 -15.59 4.24
N LYS A 48 -5.64 -14.87 4.33
CA LYS A 48 -6.36 -14.35 3.15
C LYS A 48 -5.50 -13.39 2.32
N VAL A 49 -4.73 -12.51 2.95
CA VAL A 49 -3.83 -11.58 2.25
C VAL A 49 -2.70 -12.37 1.58
N PHE A 50 -2.10 -13.33 2.30
CA PHE A 50 -0.99 -14.13 1.78
C PHE A 50 -1.41 -15.00 0.61
N SER A 51 -2.56 -15.67 0.69
CA SER A 51 -3.10 -16.45 -0.42
C SER A 51 -3.37 -15.58 -1.66
N THR A 52 -3.89 -14.37 -1.46
CA THR A 52 -4.15 -13.43 -2.55
C THR A 52 -2.85 -12.94 -3.20
N LEU A 53 -1.80 -12.72 -2.40
CA LEU A 53 -0.47 -12.34 -2.90
C LEU A 53 0.23 -13.49 -3.63
N GLU A 54 0.08 -14.73 -3.15
CA GLU A 54 0.61 -15.93 -3.81
C GLU A 54 -0.05 -16.17 -5.17
N ALA A 55 -1.35 -15.90 -5.30
CA ALA A 55 -2.07 -16.02 -6.57
C ALA A 55 -1.54 -15.08 -7.67
N ILE A 56 -0.72 -14.08 -7.32
CA ILE A 56 -0.03 -13.21 -8.29
C ILE A 56 1.15 -13.95 -8.94
N LEU A 57 1.74 -14.93 -8.24
CA LEU A 57 2.85 -15.70 -8.77
C LEU A 57 2.36 -16.54 -9.93
N ASP A 58 3.13 -16.51 -11.02
CA ASP A 58 2.85 -17.34 -12.19
C ASP A 58 3.08 -18.81 -11.82
N PRO A 59 2.04 -19.67 -11.89
CA PRO A 59 2.18 -21.08 -11.51
C PRO A 59 3.11 -21.86 -12.44
N SER A 60 3.42 -21.32 -13.63
CA SER A 60 4.38 -21.91 -14.56
C SER A 60 5.85 -21.68 -14.14
N VAL A 61 6.10 -20.77 -13.20
CA VAL A 61 7.45 -20.43 -12.74
C VAL A 61 7.76 -21.15 -11.44
N SER A 62 8.81 -21.99 -11.47
CA SER A 62 9.26 -22.72 -10.28
C SER A 62 9.65 -21.77 -9.14
N THR A 63 9.08 -21.99 -7.95
CA THR A 63 9.44 -21.30 -6.71
C THR A 63 10.76 -21.79 -6.12
N GLU A 64 11.19 -22.99 -6.50
CA GLU A 64 12.34 -23.70 -5.92
C GLU A 64 13.66 -23.45 -6.65
N VAL A 65 13.61 -22.95 -7.89
CA VAL A 65 14.80 -22.76 -8.73
C VAL A 65 14.99 -21.28 -9.12
N GLY A 66 16.24 -20.87 -9.30
CA GLY A 66 16.62 -19.54 -9.83
C GLY A 66 16.94 -18.49 -8.76
N ARG A 67 17.08 -17.22 -9.17
CA ARG A 67 17.48 -16.13 -8.28
C ARG A 67 16.36 -15.81 -7.26
N PRO A 68 16.69 -15.57 -5.98
CA PRO A 68 15.71 -15.09 -5.01
C PRO A 68 15.22 -13.69 -5.40
N GLY A 69 13.90 -13.54 -5.45
CA GLY A 69 13.22 -12.25 -5.63
C GLY A 69 12.92 -11.58 -4.29
N MET A 70 12.36 -10.38 -4.34
CA MET A 70 11.82 -9.71 -3.16
C MET A 70 10.62 -10.51 -2.60
N GLU A 71 10.54 -10.63 -1.28
CA GLU A 71 9.41 -11.28 -0.59
C GLU A 71 8.10 -10.54 -0.84
N LEU A 72 7.00 -11.28 -1.00
CA LEU A 72 5.68 -10.69 -1.29
C LEU A 72 5.21 -9.76 -0.16
N TRP A 73 5.53 -10.07 1.10
CA TRP A 73 5.24 -9.19 2.23
C TRP A 73 5.92 -7.82 2.08
N LYS A 74 7.21 -7.79 1.71
CA LYS A 74 7.96 -6.55 1.47
C LYS A 74 7.32 -5.73 0.34
N ILE A 75 6.91 -6.40 -0.74
CA ILE A 75 6.22 -5.77 -1.87
C ILE A 75 4.89 -5.16 -1.42
N PHE A 76 4.10 -5.91 -0.66
CA PHE A 76 2.81 -5.47 -0.14
C PHE A 76 2.96 -4.24 0.77
N VAL A 77 3.87 -4.27 1.74
CA VAL A 77 4.14 -3.13 2.64
C VAL A 77 4.52 -1.87 1.85
N LEU A 78 5.42 -1.99 0.88
CA LEU A 78 5.84 -0.86 0.04
C LEU A 78 4.70 -0.33 -0.83
N ALA A 79 3.88 -1.22 -1.40
CA ALA A 79 2.72 -0.83 -2.19
C ALA A 79 1.66 -0.10 -1.36
N THR A 80 1.35 -0.61 -0.16
CA THR A 80 0.41 0.03 0.77
C THR A 80 0.89 1.41 1.19
N LEU A 81 2.19 1.57 1.47
CA LEU A 81 2.77 2.88 1.78
C LEU A 81 2.73 3.83 0.61
N LYS A 82 3.09 3.37 -0.59
CA LYS A 82 3.03 4.21 -1.80
C LYS A 82 1.62 4.74 -2.03
N LEU A 83 0.62 3.85 -1.91
CA LEU A 83 -0.78 4.20 -2.09
C LEU A 83 -1.28 5.12 -0.98
N GLY A 84 -1.02 4.76 0.29
CA GLY A 84 -1.52 5.50 1.45
C GLY A 84 -0.91 6.90 1.59
N LEU A 85 0.37 7.07 1.23
CA LEU A 85 1.05 8.37 1.23
C LEU A 85 0.90 9.12 -0.10
N ASN A 86 0.32 8.49 -1.12
CA ASN A 86 0.28 8.99 -2.49
C ASN A 86 1.64 9.53 -2.99
N CYS A 87 2.72 8.78 -2.73
CA CYS A 87 4.07 9.22 -3.06
C CYS A 87 4.62 8.59 -4.36
N ASP A 88 5.66 9.20 -4.90
CA ASP A 88 6.46 8.66 -6.02
C ASP A 88 7.43 7.55 -5.55
N PHE A 89 8.13 6.94 -6.49
CA PHE A 89 9.04 5.83 -6.19
C PHE A 89 10.34 6.30 -5.52
N ASP A 90 10.79 7.52 -5.79
CA ASP A 90 11.97 8.11 -5.15
C ASP A 90 11.75 8.32 -3.66
N ARG A 91 10.62 8.95 -3.28
CA ARG A 91 10.26 9.11 -1.87
C ARG A 91 10.02 7.77 -1.18
N LEU A 92 9.41 6.81 -1.88
CA LEU A 92 9.21 5.46 -1.34
C LEU A 92 10.55 4.74 -1.07
N GLN A 93 11.53 4.87 -1.98
CA GLN A 93 12.86 4.29 -1.81
C GLN A 93 13.58 4.91 -0.61
N GLU A 94 13.54 6.23 -0.49
CA GLU A 94 14.17 6.94 0.63
C GLU A 94 13.57 6.49 1.97
N LEU A 95 12.23 6.41 2.06
CA LEU A 95 11.55 5.89 3.24
C LEU A 95 11.95 4.44 3.54
N ALA A 96 11.94 3.55 2.53
CA ALA A 96 12.32 2.15 2.71
C ALA A 96 13.75 1.99 3.23
N ASN A 97 14.66 2.90 2.85
CA ASN A 97 16.06 2.83 3.23
C ASN A 97 16.37 3.52 4.57
N GLN A 98 15.68 4.60 4.93
CA GLN A 98 16.04 5.41 6.11
C GLN A 98 15.03 5.34 7.26
N HIS A 99 13.75 5.06 6.99
CA HIS A 99 12.72 5.15 8.02
C HIS A 99 12.73 3.90 8.93
N GLY A 100 13.32 4.01 10.12
CA GLY A 100 13.59 2.87 11.03
C GLY A 100 12.38 1.97 11.31
N THR A 101 11.21 2.52 11.64
CA THR A 101 10.02 1.70 11.92
C THR A 101 9.50 0.98 10.68
N LEU A 102 9.70 1.57 9.49
CA LEU A 102 9.35 0.93 8.23
C LEU A 102 10.36 -0.19 7.93
N ARG A 103 11.65 0.05 8.15
CA ARG A 103 12.67 -1.00 8.04
C ARG A 103 12.33 -2.20 8.92
N HIS A 104 11.92 -1.99 10.17
CA HIS A 104 11.48 -3.08 11.03
C HIS A 104 10.30 -3.87 10.41
N MET A 105 9.32 -3.18 9.82
CA MET A 105 8.18 -3.82 9.14
C MET A 105 8.60 -4.63 7.89
N LEU A 106 9.69 -4.23 7.24
CA LEU A 106 10.31 -4.93 6.12
C LEU A 106 11.22 -6.09 6.57
N GLY A 107 11.36 -6.35 7.87
CA GLY A 107 12.25 -7.38 8.42
C GLY A 107 13.72 -6.95 8.48
N HIS A 108 13.97 -5.65 8.42
CA HIS A 108 15.29 -5.03 8.50
C HIS A 108 15.45 -4.39 9.88
N SER A 109 16.26 -4.99 10.74
CA SER A 109 16.65 -4.37 12.00
C SER A 109 18.00 -4.85 12.47
N GLY A 110 18.58 -4.10 13.40
CA GLY A 110 19.93 -4.35 13.91
C GLY A 110 20.97 -3.44 13.27
N TRP A 111 22.12 -3.36 13.94
CA TRP A 111 23.24 -2.51 13.54
C TRP A 111 24.08 -3.12 12.39
N GLU A 112 23.94 -4.41 12.13
CA GLU A 112 24.64 -5.13 11.05
C GLU A 112 23.90 -5.07 9.71
N ASP A 113 22.61 -4.72 9.70
CA ASP A 113 21.82 -4.71 8.48
C ASP A 113 22.22 -3.54 7.58
N THR A 114 22.93 -3.87 6.51
CA THR A 114 23.39 -2.94 5.46
C THR A 114 22.51 -3.00 4.21
N THR A 115 21.36 -3.68 4.29
CA THR A 115 20.50 -3.88 3.13
C THR A 115 19.93 -2.55 2.65
N THR A 116 20.15 -2.26 1.37
CA THR A 116 19.62 -1.07 0.70
C THR A 116 18.81 -1.47 -0.52
N TYR A 117 17.64 -0.86 -0.65
CA TYR A 117 16.80 -1.01 -1.81
C TYR A 117 17.24 -0.07 -2.91
N LYS A 118 17.45 -0.63 -4.11
CA LYS A 118 17.63 0.15 -5.33
C LYS A 118 16.27 0.54 -5.90
N LEU A 119 16.18 1.74 -6.48
CA LEU A 119 14.95 2.30 -7.04
C LEU A 119 14.26 1.34 -8.01
N GLN A 120 15.01 0.85 -9.00
CA GLN A 120 14.48 -0.05 -10.01
C GLN A 120 13.92 -1.35 -9.41
N THR A 121 14.55 -1.85 -8.33
CA THR A 121 14.04 -3.04 -7.64
C THR A 121 12.69 -2.79 -7.01
N ILE A 122 12.45 -1.60 -6.45
CA ILE A 122 11.13 -1.25 -5.91
C ILE A 122 10.12 -1.11 -7.05
N ILE A 123 10.46 -0.36 -8.10
CA ILE A 123 9.60 -0.14 -9.27
C ILE A 123 9.15 -1.48 -9.88
N ASP A 124 10.10 -2.35 -10.21
CA ASP A 124 9.84 -3.63 -10.88
C ASP A 124 8.99 -4.58 -10.05
N ASN A 125 9.02 -4.47 -8.71
CA ASN A 125 8.28 -5.38 -7.85
C ASN A 125 6.91 -4.81 -7.46
N VAL A 126 6.84 -3.55 -7.06
CA VAL A 126 5.58 -2.90 -6.68
C VAL A 126 4.65 -2.76 -7.89
N SER A 127 5.19 -2.48 -9.08
CA SER A 127 4.38 -2.32 -10.30
C SER A 127 3.80 -3.64 -10.83
N LYS A 128 4.19 -4.80 -10.27
CA LYS A 128 3.61 -6.10 -10.64
C LYS A 128 2.27 -6.38 -9.96
N LEU A 129 1.88 -5.59 -8.96
CA LEU A 129 0.57 -5.73 -8.31
C LEU A 129 -0.52 -5.22 -9.26
N LYS A 130 -1.31 -6.15 -9.79
CA LYS A 130 -2.43 -5.84 -10.68
C LYS A 130 -3.58 -5.17 -9.91
N PRO A 131 -4.36 -4.28 -10.54
CA PRO A 131 -5.51 -3.64 -9.90
C PRO A 131 -6.53 -4.63 -9.31
N SER A 132 -6.75 -5.78 -9.96
CA SER A 132 -7.66 -6.83 -9.48
C SER A 132 -7.23 -7.38 -8.11
N VAL A 133 -5.93 -7.67 -7.97
CA VAL A 133 -5.35 -8.19 -6.72
C VAL A 133 -5.46 -7.14 -5.61
N LEU A 134 -5.19 -5.88 -5.94
CA LEU A 134 -5.35 -4.78 -4.97
C LEU A 134 -6.80 -4.65 -4.50
N ALA A 135 -7.77 -4.88 -5.39
CA ALA A 135 -9.19 -4.88 -5.02
C ALA A 135 -9.55 -6.03 -4.06
N ASP A 136 -9.04 -7.24 -4.33
CA ASP A 136 -9.24 -8.41 -3.46
C ASP A 136 -8.63 -8.19 -2.07
N ILE A 137 -7.39 -7.67 -2.01
CA ILE A 137 -6.75 -7.32 -0.75
C ILE A 137 -7.54 -6.23 -0.02
N ASN A 138 -8.02 -5.21 -0.75
CA ASN A 138 -8.82 -4.14 -0.15
C ASN A 138 -10.11 -4.68 0.49
N GLN A 139 -10.75 -5.69 -0.09
CA GLN A 139 -11.91 -6.34 0.52
C GLN A 139 -11.57 -6.96 1.88
N VAL A 140 -10.44 -7.68 1.98
CA VAL A 140 -9.97 -8.25 3.25
C VAL A 140 -9.65 -7.16 4.28
N ILE A 141 -9.06 -6.05 3.85
CA ILE A 141 -8.75 -4.90 4.72
C ILE A 141 -10.03 -4.24 5.24
N VAL A 142 -11.04 -4.05 4.39
CA VAL A 142 -12.33 -3.46 4.77
C VAL A 142 -13.07 -4.36 5.77
N GLU A 143 -13.12 -5.66 5.51
CA GLU A 143 -13.68 -6.66 6.44
C GLU A 143 -13.00 -6.58 7.81
N SER A 144 -11.67 -6.60 7.82
CA SER A 144 -10.87 -6.44 9.04
C SER A 144 -11.16 -5.11 9.74
N GLY A 145 -11.37 -4.04 8.96
CA GLY A 145 -11.74 -2.72 9.48
C GLY A 145 -13.09 -2.68 10.19
N HIS A 146 -14.09 -3.44 9.70
CA HIS A 146 -15.39 -3.56 10.39
C HIS A 146 -15.24 -4.23 11.75
N GLU A 147 -14.39 -5.26 11.86
CA GLU A 147 -14.10 -5.95 13.13
C GLU A 147 -13.45 -4.99 14.13
N VAL A 148 -12.41 -4.26 13.71
CA VAL A 148 -11.72 -3.26 14.55
C VAL A 148 -12.68 -2.17 15.03
N ALA A 149 -13.57 -1.71 14.15
CA ALA A 149 -14.58 -0.69 14.47
C ALA A 149 -15.76 -1.25 15.29
N LYS A 150 -15.80 -2.56 15.57
CA LYS A 150 -16.91 -3.27 16.24
C LYS A 150 -18.25 -3.01 15.55
N LYS A 151 -18.23 -2.93 14.22
CA LYS A 151 -19.40 -2.70 13.37
C LYS A 151 -19.95 -4.03 12.86
N LYS A 152 -21.26 -4.12 12.69
CA LYS A 152 -21.87 -5.34 12.13
C LYS A 152 -21.49 -5.48 10.64
N PRO A 153 -21.35 -6.71 10.12
CA PRO A 153 -21.20 -6.94 8.69
C PRO A 153 -22.35 -6.27 7.92
N GLY A 154 -22.02 -5.42 6.94
CA GLY A 154 -23.00 -4.68 6.14
C GLY A 154 -23.38 -3.28 6.68
N GLU A 155 -22.93 -2.89 7.87
CA GLU A 155 -23.08 -1.52 8.35
C GLU A 155 -21.97 -0.63 7.78
N GLY A 156 -22.31 0.40 7.01
CA GLY A 156 -21.31 1.24 6.34
C GLY A 156 -20.30 1.90 7.29
N LEU A 157 -19.01 1.79 6.98
CA LEU A 157 -17.94 2.54 7.63
C LEU A 157 -17.93 3.96 7.09
N ARG A 158 -18.11 4.95 7.97
CA ARG A 158 -17.89 6.36 7.62
C ARG A 158 -16.39 6.66 7.76
N THR A 159 -15.66 6.47 6.67
CA THR A 159 -14.25 6.86 6.60
C THR A 159 -14.14 8.26 6.03
N ARG A 160 -13.15 9.02 6.52
CA ARG A 160 -12.71 10.26 5.90
C ARG A 160 -11.48 9.92 5.08
N CYS A 161 -11.60 9.94 3.77
CA CYS A 161 -10.46 9.81 2.87
C CYS A 161 -10.35 11.09 2.05
N ASP A 162 -9.20 11.75 2.09
CA ASP A 162 -8.85 12.81 1.15
C ASP A 162 -8.46 12.13 -0.18
N SER A 163 -9.46 11.63 -0.91
CA SER A 163 -9.25 11.10 -2.25
C SER A 163 -9.20 12.24 -3.25
N VAL A 164 -8.15 12.32 -4.04
CA VAL A 164 -8.20 13.10 -5.29
C VAL A 164 -9.10 12.34 -6.27
N VAL A 165 -10.21 12.97 -6.65
CA VAL A 165 -11.06 12.45 -7.73
C VAL A 165 -10.24 12.56 -9.01
N VAL A 166 -9.64 11.45 -9.46
CA VAL A 166 -9.18 11.34 -10.85
C VAL A 166 -10.44 11.22 -11.70
N LYS A 167 -11.16 12.33 -11.86
CA LYS A 167 -12.11 12.42 -12.95
C LYS A 167 -11.22 12.50 -14.19
N THR A 168 -11.24 11.44 -15.00
CA THR A 168 -10.58 11.41 -16.31
C THR A 168 -11.12 12.48 -17.25
N ASP A 169 -12.27 13.07 -16.91
CA ASP A 169 -12.92 14.19 -17.55
C ASP A 169 -13.22 15.31 -16.52
N VAL A 170 -12.18 15.81 -15.85
CA VAL A 170 -12.26 17.15 -15.27
C VAL A 170 -11.95 18.11 -16.40
N HIS A 171 -12.89 18.99 -16.73
CA HIS A 171 -12.62 20.16 -17.54
C HIS A 171 -11.53 20.98 -16.84
N TYR A 172 -10.28 20.78 -17.23
CA TYR A 172 -9.14 21.39 -16.58
C TYR A 172 -9.25 22.90 -16.80
N PRO A 173 -9.29 23.73 -15.73
CA PRO A 173 -9.55 25.15 -15.85
C PRO A 173 -8.30 25.87 -16.37
N THR A 174 -7.99 25.69 -17.65
CA THR A 174 -7.15 26.65 -18.36
C THR A 174 -7.96 27.92 -18.59
N ASP A 175 -7.28 29.05 -18.71
CA ASP A 175 -7.94 30.33 -19.01
C ASP A 175 -8.82 30.24 -20.26
N ILE A 176 -8.40 29.44 -21.25
CA ILE A 176 -9.15 29.17 -22.48
C ILE A 176 -10.42 28.35 -22.22
N ASN A 177 -10.33 27.31 -21.40
CA ASN A 177 -11.46 26.45 -21.06
C ASN A 177 -12.51 27.19 -20.21
N VAL A 178 -12.07 28.08 -19.32
CA VAL A 178 -12.94 28.95 -18.54
C VAL A 178 -13.62 30.00 -19.44
N LEU A 179 -12.87 30.59 -20.39
CA LEU A 179 -13.44 31.53 -21.37
C LEU A 179 -14.49 30.84 -22.25
N TRP A 180 -14.21 29.63 -22.72
CA TRP A 180 -15.16 28.83 -23.50
C TRP A 180 -16.46 28.57 -22.73
N ASP A 181 -16.37 28.18 -21.46
CA ASP A 181 -17.53 27.95 -20.61
C ASP A 181 -18.33 29.24 -20.36
N ALA A 182 -17.64 30.35 -20.14
CA ALA A 182 -18.25 31.66 -19.99
C ALA A 182 -19.01 32.08 -21.26
N MET A 183 -18.38 31.95 -22.44
CA MET A 183 -19.02 32.27 -23.72
C MET A 183 -20.24 31.39 -23.97
N ARG A 184 -20.13 30.08 -23.72
CA ARG A 184 -21.23 29.13 -23.87
C ARG A 184 -22.43 29.55 -23.02
N LYS A 185 -22.19 29.97 -21.78
CA LYS A 185 -23.26 30.37 -20.86
C LYS A 185 -23.85 31.74 -21.18
N ILE A 186 -23.04 32.68 -21.68
CA ILE A 186 -23.51 33.96 -22.20
C ILE A 186 -24.47 33.74 -23.37
N ILE A 187 -24.09 32.94 -24.37
CA ILE A 187 -24.92 32.65 -25.55
C ILE A 187 -26.25 32.00 -25.14
N GLU A 188 -26.23 31.07 -24.19
CA GLU A 188 -27.45 30.43 -23.68
C GLU A 188 -28.40 31.42 -23.00
N LEU A 189 -27.85 32.40 -22.26
CA LEU A 189 -28.63 33.39 -21.52
C LEU A 189 -29.12 34.56 -22.40
N THR A 190 -28.39 34.93 -23.45
CA THR A 190 -28.76 36.03 -24.35
C THR A 190 -29.47 35.58 -25.63
N GLY A 191 -29.48 34.28 -25.93
CA GLY A 191 -30.16 33.69 -27.09
C GLY A 191 -31.63 33.33 -26.85
N GLN A 192 -32.22 33.74 -25.73
CA GLN A 192 -33.67 33.74 -25.48
C GLN A 192 -34.27 35.10 -25.81
#